data_AF-A0A7W7WLB8-F1
#
_entry.id   AF-A0A7W7WLB8-F1
#
_cell.length_a   1.000
_cell.length_b   1.000
_cell.length_c   1.000
_cell.angle_alpha   90.00
_cell.angle_beta   90.00
_cell.angle_gamma   90.00
#
_symmetry.space_group_name_H-M   'P 1'
#
loop_
_entity.id
_entity.type
_entity.pdbx_description
1 polymer ?
#
loop_
_entity_poly.entity_id
_entity_poly.type
_entity_poly.pdbx_seq_one_letter_code
_entity_poly.pdbx_strand_id
1 'polypeptide(L)'
;MKIGELAATTDTSVRLLRYYEEQGLLPSCRLDSGHRRYDDSAPAAVRRIRALLDAGLPTRVIRDLLPCIRQDGTVAECKLETLQEHLQGLDDRISALSETRTSLAGLISATRAHA
;
A
#
# COMPACT_ATOMS: atom_id res chain seq x y z
N MET A 1 -16.02 -3.74 -15.92
CA MET A 1 -15.09 -4.88 -16.15
C MET A 1 -15.32 -6.07 -15.21
N LYS A 2 -14.91 -7.29 -15.62
CA LYS A 2 -14.82 -8.49 -14.74
C LYS A 2 -13.50 -8.49 -13.95
N ILE A 3 -13.38 -9.31 -12.90
CA ILE A 3 -12.15 -9.37 -12.08
C ILE A 3 -10.90 -9.80 -12.88
N GLY A 4 -11.05 -10.73 -13.84
CA GLY A 4 -9.94 -11.19 -14.67
C GLY A 4 -9.47 -10.15 -15.67
N GLU A 5 -10.41 -9.35 -16.20
CA GLU A 5 -10.11 -8.20 -17.05
C GLU A 5 -9.37 -7.12 -16.26
N LEU A 6 -9.87 -6.78 -15.07
CA LEU A 6 -9.20 -5.83 -14.17
C LEU A 6 -7.79 -6.31 -13.81
N ALA A 7 -7.61 -7.60 -13.52
CA ALA A 7 -6.30 -8.20 -13.24
C ALA A 7 -5.32 -8.00 -14.38
N ALA A 8 -5.73 -8.29 -15.61
CA ALA A 8 -4.90 -8.11 -16.80
C ALA A 8 -4.57 -6.63 -17.05
N THR A 9 -5.55 -5.73 -16.94
CA THR A 9 -5.35 -4.28 -17.17
C THR A 9 -4.43 -3.63 -16.14
N THR A 10 -4.39 -4.15 -14.91
CA THR A 10 -3.64 -3.54 -13.79
C THR A 10 -2.37 -4.29 -13.42
N ASP A 11 -2.01 -5.34 -14.18
CA ASP A 11 -0.92 -6.26 -13.86
C ASP A 11 -0.93 -6.67 -12.38
N THR A 12 -2.13 -7.04 -11.89
CA THR A 12 -2.40 -7.34 -10.49
C THR A 12 -3.10 -8.68 -10.39
N SER A 13 -2.64 -9.56 -9.49
CA SER A 13 -3.27 -10.86 -9.34
C SER A 13 -4.73 -10.75 -8.88
N VAL A 14 -5.58 -11.66 -9.37
CA VAL A 14 -6.98 -11.77 -8.93
C VAL A 14 -7.08 -11.92 -7.41
N ARG A 15 -6.16 -12.67 -6.78
CA ARG A 15 -6.09 -12.83 -5.33
C ARG A 15 -5.92 -11.48 -4.64
N LEU A 16 -5.02 -10.64 -5.12
CA LEU A 16 -4.75 -9.34 -4.54
C LEU A 16 -5.92 -8.36 -4.76
N LEU A 17 -6.58 -8.42 -5.92
CA LEU A 17 -7.80 -7.64 -6.15
C LEU A 17 -8.95 -8.04 -5.21
N ARG A 18 -9.12 -9.34 -4.94
CA ARG A 18 -10.08 -9.82 -3.93
C ARG A 18 -9.73 -9.34 -2.54
N TYR A 19 -8.45 -9.36 -2.19
CA TYR A 19 -7.99 -8.80 -0.93
C TYR A 19 -8.32 -7.30 -0.82
N TYR A 20 -8.09 -6.50 -1.87
CA TYR A 20 -8.48 -5.09 -1.85
C TYR A 20 -9.99 -4.88 -1.71
N GLU A 21 -10.80 -5.71 -2.36
CA GLU A 21 -12.25 -5.71 -2.19
C GLU A 21 -12.64 -6.05 -0.74
N GLU A 22 -12.07 -7.09 -0.16
CA GLU A 22 -12.29 -7.51 1.25
C GLU A 22 -11.88 -6.43 2.25
N GLN A 23 -10.81 -5.68 1.95
CA GLN A 23 -10.37 -4.55 2.78
C GLN A 23 -11.21 -3.29 2.58
N GLY A 24 -12.20 -3.30 1.68
CA GLY A 24 -13.07 -2.16 1.36
C GLY A 24 -12.39 -1.08 0.50
N LEU A 25 -11.26 -1.39 -0.13
CA LEU A 25 -10.47 -0.47 -0.94
C LEU A 25 -10.95 -0.42 -2.40
N LEU A 26 -11.55 -1.52 -2.87
CA LEU A 26 -11.98 -1.69 -4.25
C LEU A 26 -13.48 -2.03 -4.28
N PRO A 27 -14.37 -1.04 -4.54
CA PRO A 27 -15.79 -1.30 -4.58
C PRO A 27 -16.15 -2.18 -5.79
N SER A 28 -17.11 -3.09 -5.59
CA SER A 28 -17.68 -3.93 -6.64
C SER A 28 -19.21 -3.91 -6.57
N CYS A 29 -19.86 -4.04 -7.72
CA CYS A 29 -21.31 -4.18 -7.81
C CYS A 29 -21.65 -5.63 -8.17
N ARG A 30 -22.67 -6.20 -7.51
CA ARG A 30 -23.25 -7.48 -7.94
C ARG A 30 -24.29 -7.23 -9.03
N LEU A 31 -24.20 -7.99 -10.11
CA LEU A 31 -25.24 -8.06 -11.13
C LEU A 31 -26.31 -9.07 -10.73
N ASP A 32 -27.49 -8.96 -11.35
CA ASP A 32 -28.59 -9.93 -11.21
C ASP A 32 -28.18 -11.35 -11.61
N SER A 33 -27.16 -11.49 -12.45
CA SER A 33 -26.55 -12.77 -12.84
C SER A 33 -25.65 -13.38 -11.75
N GLY A 34 -25.51 -12.75 -10.58
CA GLY A 34 -24.67 -13.21 -9.48
C GLY A 34 -23.17 -12.89 -9.63
N HIS A 35 -22.76 -12.37 -10.78
CA HIS A 35 -21.36 -11.98 -11.03
C HIS A 35 -21.03 -10.58 -10.49
N ARG A 36 -19.78 -10.39 -10.06
CA ARG A 36 -19.24 -9.08 -9.68
C ARG A 36 -18.78 -8.30 -10.92
N ARG A 37 -19.06 -7.00 -10.94
CA ARG A 37 -18.47 -6.02 -11.85
C ARG A 37 -17.76 -4.91 -11.10
N TYR A 38 -16.66 -4.46 -11.69
CA TYR A 38 -15.94 -3.26 -11.28
C TYR A 38 -16.22 -2.15 -12.30
N ASP A 39 -16.24 -0.93 -11.80
CA ASP A 39 -16.41 0.29 -12.59
C ASP A 39 -15.18 0.54 -13.49
N ASP A 40 -15.34 1.36 -14.53
CA ASP A 40 -14.27 1.70 -15.47
C ASP A 40 -13.16 2.54 -14.80
N SER A 41 -13.43 3.16 -13.66
CA SER A 41 -12.44 3.81 -12.80
C SER A 41 -11.59 2.85 -11.96
N ALA A 42 -11.95 1.56 -11.86
CA ALA A 42 -11.26 0.59 -11.03
C ALA A 42 -9.76 0.45 -11.30
N PRO A 43 -9.26 0.49 -12.56
CA PRO A 43 -7.82 0.44 -12.82
C PRO A 43 -7.06 1.62 -12.21
N ALA A 44 -7.66 2.82 -12.21
CA ALA A 44 -7.06 3.99 -11.58
C ALA A 44 -7.05 3.86 -10.05
N ALA A 45 -8.13 3.31 -9.46
CA ALA A 45 -8.17 3.01 -8.04
C ALA A 45 -7.10 1.99 -7.63
N VAL A 46 -6.93 0.89 -8.39
CA VAL A 46 -5.89 -0.11 -8.12
C VAL A 46 -4.49 0.48 -8.20
N ARG A 47 -4.19 1.31 -9.22
CA ARG A 47 -2.89 2.01 -9.31
C ARG A 47 -2.63 2.92 -8.10
N ARG A 48 -3.66 3.64 -7.65
CA ARG A 48 -3.55 4.50 -6.47
C ARG A 48 -3.32 3.70 -5.18
N ILE A 49 -4.04 2.60 -4.98
CA ILE A 49 -3.83 1.70 -3.84
C ILE A 49 -2.38 1.19 -3.82
N ARG A 50 -1.85 0.74 -4.98
CA ARG A 50 -0.47 0.25 -5.10
C ARG A 50 0.55 1.33 -4.77
N ALA A 51 0.40 2.54 -5.32
CA ALA A 51 1.31 3.65 -5.02
C ALA A 51 1.37 3.98 -3.51
N LEU A 52 0.23 3.91 -2.81
CA LEU A 52 0.18 4.15 -1.37
C LEU A 52 0.79 3.00 -0.56
N LEU A 53 0.61 1.75 -1.02
CA LEU A 53 1.29 0.59 -0.42
C LEU A 53 2.81 0.69 -0.60
N ASP A 54 3.27 1.10 -1.78
CA ASP A 54 4.70 1.31 -2.09
C ASP A 54 5.28 2.46 -1.24
N ALA A 55 4.46 3.44 -0.86
CA ALA A 55 4.81 4.49 0.10
C ALA A 55 4.83 4.03 1.57
N GLY A 56 4.61 2.73 1.84
CA GLY A 56 4.68 2.14 3.18
C GLY A 56 3.39 2.28 4.00
N LEU A 57 2.29 2.75 3.40
CA LEU A 57 1.02 2.87 4.11
C LEU A 57 0.30 1.51 4.16
N PRO A 58 -0.16 1.05 5.34
CA PRO A 58 -0.91 -0.20 5.42
C PRO A 58 -2.33 -0.02 4.86
N THR A 59 -2.94 -1.12 4.37
CA THR A 59 -4.28 -1.12 3.76
C THR A 59 -5.36 -0.46 4.62
N ARG A 60 -5.28 -0.62 5.95
CA ARG A 60 -6.18 0.06 6.91
C ARG A 60 -6.13 1.58 6.75
N VAL A 61 -4.92 2.14 6.69
CA VAL A 61 -4.70 3.59 6.58
C VAL A 61 -5.08 4.07 5.20
N ILE A 62 -4.74 3.31 4.16
CA ILE A 62 -5.17 3.60 2.79
C ILE A 62 -6.69 3.73 2.72
N ARG A 63 -7.44 2.81 3.33
CA ARG A 63 -8.91 2.90 3.36
C ARG A 63 -9.39 4.19 4.00
N ASP A 64 -8.79 4.59 5.11
CA ASP A 64 -9.19 5.77 5.86
C ASP A 64 -8.78 7.08 5.13
N LEU A 65 -7.76 7.01 4.27
CA LEU A 65 -7.28 8.12 3.44
C LEU A 65 -8.01 8.25 2.11
N LEU A 66 -8.46 7.15 1.50
CA LEU A 66 -9.07 7.14 0.16
C LEU A 66 -10.17 8.20 -0.04
N PRO A 67 -11.11 8.42 0.91
CA PRO A 67 -12.12 9.47 0.80
C PRO A 67 -11.56 10.90 0.78
N CYS A 68 -10.35 11.08 1.32
CA CYS A 68 -9.67 12.37 1.44
C CYS A 68 -8.69 12.64 0.29
N ILE A 69 -8.48 11.68 -0.62
CA ILE A 69 -7.60 11.86 -1.77
C ILE A 69 -8.34 12.58 -2.88
N ARG A 70 -7.80 13.72 -3.29
CA ARG A 70 -8.30 14.54 -4.38
C ARG A 70 -7.87 13.96 -5.72
N GLN A 71 -8.51 14.41 -6.81
CA GLN A 71 -8.22 13.90 -8.16
C GLN A 71 -6.77 14.18 -8.62
N ASP A 72 -6.17 15.25 -8.11
CA ASP A 72 -4.77 15.64 -8.33
C ASP A 72 -3.76 14.81 -7.49
N GLY A 73 -4.24 13.86 -6.67
CA GLY A 73 -3.41 13.01 -5.83
C GLY A 73 -3.03 13.62 -4.48
N THR A 74 -3.44 14.85 -4.19
CA THR A 74 -3.23 15.45 -2.87
C THR A 74 -4.20 14.89 -1.84
N VAL A 75 -3.76 14.84 -0.58
CA VAL A 75 -4.57 14.40 0.55
C VAL A 75 -5.13 15.63 1.25
N ALA A 76 -6.39 15.59 1.67
CA ALA A 76 -6.99 16.66 2.46
C ALA A 76 -6.16 16.94 3.73
N GLU A 77 -6.03 18.22 4.09
CA GLU A 77 -5.21 18.69 5.22
C GLU A 77 -5.57 18.01 6.54
N CYS A 78 -6.84 17.65 6.75
CA CYS A 78 -7.31 16.91 7.94
C CYS A 78 -6.71 15.51 8.12
N LYS A 79 -5.97 15.00 7.13
CA LYS A 79 -5.25 13.72 7.20
C LYS A 79 -3.73 13.86 7.14
N LEU A 80 -3.22 15.10 7.15
CA LEU A 80 -1.78 15.37 7.16
C LEU A 80 -1.12 14.78 8.41
N GLU A 81 -1.75 14.93 9.58
CA GLU A 81 -1.25 14.39 10.85
C GLU A 81 -1.05 12.87 10.78
N THR A 82 -2.03 12.12 10.27
CA THR A 82 -1.90 10.67 10.07
C THR A 82 -0.70 10.31 9.16
N LEU A 83 -0.48 11.06 8.09
CA LEU A 83 0.68 10.83 7.21
C LEU A 83 2.01 11.13 7.91
N GLN A 84 2.04 12.19 8.73
CA GLN A 84 3.23 12.57 9.52
C GLN A 84 3.55 11.50 10.57
N GLU A 85 2.55 10.95 11.26
CA GLU A 85 2.73 9.83 12.20
C GLU A 85 3.32 8.60 11.51
N HIS A 86 2.83 8.27 10.30
CA HIS A 86 3.36 7.16 9.53
C HIS A 86 4.80 7.40 9.06
N LEU A 87 5.12 8.63 8.63
CA LEU A 87 6.47 9.01 8.26
C LEU A 87 7.43 8.88 9.45
N GLN A 88 7.04 9.42 10.61
CA GLN A 88 7.85 9.30 11.82
C GLN A 88 8.09 7.84 12.21
N GLY A 89 7.06 7.00 12.14
CA GLY A 89 7.22 5.57 12.41
C GLY A 89 8.12 4.83 11.41
N LEU A 90 8.24 5.30 10.16
CA LEU A 90 9.21 4.80 9.20
C LEU A 90 10.63 5.25 9.55
N ASP A 91 10.80 6.52 9.91
CA ASP A 91 12.10 7.09 10.30
C ASP A 91 12.67 6.41 11.56
N ASP A 92 11.82 6.10 12.53
CA ASP A 92 12.19 5.36 13.74
C ASP A 92 12.68 3.93 13.39
N ARG A 93 11.99 3.26 12.46
CA ARG A 93 12.39 1.91 11.98
C ARG A 93 13.69 1.97 11.19
N ILE A 94 13.88 2.99 10.35
CA ILE A 94 15.12 3.21 9.60
C ILE A 94 16.29 3.39 10.57
N SER A 95 16.10 4.19 11.62
CA SER A 95 17.11 4.42 12.66
C SER A 95 17.50 3.11 13.36
N ALA A 96 16.51 2.36 13.85
CA ALA A 96 16.75 1.08 14.53
C ALA A 96 17.43 0.03 13.64
N LEU A 97 17.02 -0.07 12.36
CA LEU A 97 17.65 -0.97 11.39
C LEU A 97 19.09 -0.54 11.06
N SER A 98 19.35 0.76 10.99
CA SER A 98 20.69 1.30 10.74
C SER A 98 21.65 1.02 11.90
N GLU A 99 21.17 1.16 13.13
CA GLU A 99 21.92 0.78 14.35
C GLU A 99 22.24 -0.72 14.36
N THR A 100 21.22 -1.56 14.12
CA THR A 100 21.38 -3.02 14.06
C THR A 100 22.39 -3.44 12.99
N ARG A 101 22.30 -2.84 11.79
CA ARG A 101 23.24 -3.06 10.70
C ARG A 101 24.67 -2.68 11.10
N THR A 102 24.83 -1.55 11.77
CA THR A 102 26.15 -1.06 12.23
C THR A 102 26.76 -2.02 13.24
N SER A 103 25.98 -2.51 14.20
CA SER A 103 26.42 -3.51 15.17
C SER A 103 26.88 -4.80 14.47
N LEU A 104 26.09 -5.32 13.52
CA LEU A 104 26.45 -6.54 12.78
C LEU A 104 27.73 -6.33 11.93
N ALA A 105 27.88 -5.18 11.27
CA ALA A 105 29.08 -4.84 10.51
C ALA A 105 30.33 -4.78 11.40
N GLY A 106 30.18 -4.27 12.64
CA GLY A 106 31.23 -4.27 13.64
C GLY A 106 31.69 -5.68 14.01
N LEU A 107 30.74 -6.58 14.30
CA LEU A 107 31.04 -7.99 14.62
C LEU A 107 31.76 -8.71 13.47
N ILE A 108 31.31 -8.50 12.23
CA ILE A 108 31.97 -9.07 11.03
C ILE A 108 33.41 -8.56 10.90
N SER A 109 33.63 -7.26 11.11
CA SER A 109 34.96 -6.64 10.98
C SER A 109 35.92 -7.17 12.05
N ALA A 110 35.46 -7.27 13.30
CA ALA A 110 36.25 -7.84 14.39
C ALA A 110 36.61 -9.31 14.13
N THR A 111 35.66 -10.11 13.66
CA THR A 111 35.90 -11.54 13.34
C THR A 111 36.97 -11.70 12.26
N ARG A 112 36.95 -10.85 11.22
CA ARG A 112 37.95 -10.88 10.15
C ARG A 112 39.34 -10.43 10.60
N ALA A 113 39.45 -9.58 11.61
CA ALA A 113 40.74 -9.12 12.14
C ALA A 113 41.47 -10.17 12.99
N HIS A 114 40.75 -11.19 13.47
CA HIS A 114 41.28 -12.29 14.28
C HIS A 114 41.47 -13.60 13.50
N ALA A 115 41.22 -13.59 12.19
CA ALA A 115 41.45 -14.70 11.25
C ALA A 115 42.71 -14.42 10.43
#